data_AF-A0A834J448-F1
#
_entry.id   AF-A0A834J448-F1
#
_cell.length_a   1.000
_cell.length_b   1.000
_cell.length_c   1.000
_cell.angle_alpha   90.00
_cell.angle_beta   90.00
_cell.angle_gamma   90.00
#
_symmetry.space_group_name_H-M   'P 1'
#
loop_
_entity.id
_entity.type
_entity.pdbx_description
1 polymer ?
#
loop_
_entity_poly.entity_id
_entity_poly.type
_entity_poly.pdbx_seq_one_letter_code
_entity_poly.pdbx_strand_id
1 'polypeptide(L)'
;MPRIVPYYAIKCNPDPMVIKVLAAMNASFDCASKQEIQEVIQLGISPDRIIFANPTKCPSHIEFAKSVGVDKMTIDGKLELLKIKKLFPEAKIIIRFRYDNNSVFDKSTKLGIKFGCDPGVEANKLIQFTKDLGLTLYGFSFHAGSPCNEINAYVCGIQICMQLITFAKSIGCKDIKLIDIGGGFPGESEYQIDKLSHIINDAIKEIDPTIEIISEPGRYYVTAAFTLASYLHSKRTISEGNSLKQMYYINCGVYSGFIEELLDLKSRCPISLFNPVSDKKYPSILWGPTCDSYDCIVKDALLPEFQIGDWLVWSDMGAYTTSLACTFNGFMPPVVYPFIRKSQWQDFCAIIKRDENN
;
A
#
# COMPACT_ATOMS: atom_id res chain seq x y z
N MET A 1 8.03 -10.91 -11.85
CA MET A 1 9.34 -10.63 -11.23
C MET A 1 9.75 -11.86 -10.40
N PRO A 2 10.36 -12.88 -11.01
CA PRO A 2 10.48 -14.21 -10.38
C PRO A 2 11.45 -14.28 -9.20
N ARG A 3 12.42 -13.35 -9.11
CA ARG A 3 13.37 -13.27 -7.98
C ARG A 3 12.83 -12.51 -6.76
N ILE A 4 11.64 -11.92 -6.87
CA ILE A 4 11.12 -10.98 -5.87
C ILE A 4 9.97 -11.62 -5.11
N VAL A 5 10.13 -11.74 -3.80
CA VAL A 5 9.07 -12.24 -2.91
C VAL A 5 8.17 -11.07 -2.49
N PRO A 6 6.86 -11.11 -2.76
CA PRO A 6 5.95 -10.03 -2.37
C PRO A 6 5.57 -10.14 -0.89
N TYR A 7 5.72 -9.03 -0.17
CA TYR A 7 5.21 -8.81 1.18
C TYR A 7 4.02 -7.85 1.09
N TYR A 8 2.80 -8.38 1.09
CA TYR A 8 1.59 -7.58 0.96
C TYR A 8 1.47 -6.54 2.08
N ALA A 9 1.34 -5.27 1.73
CA ALA A 9 1.21 -4.18 2.69
C ALA A 9 -0.22 -4.11 3.25
N ILE A 10 -0.43 -4.64 4.45
CA ILE A 10 -1.76 -4.85 5.05
C ILE A 10 -2.56 -3.55 5.20
N LYS A 11 -1.88 -2.46 5.58
CA LYS A 11 -2.45 -1.11 5.65
C LYS A 11 -3.23 -0.68 4.40
N CYS A 12 -2.94 -1.28 3.23
CA CYS A 12 -3.65 -0.99 1.99
C CYS A 12 -5.10 -1.48 2.02
N ASN A 13 -5.33 -2.72 2.44
CA ASN A 13 -6.64 -3.32 2.65
C ASN A 13 -6.52 -4.52 3.63
N PRO A 14 -6.89 -4.36 4.91
CA PRO A 14 -6.73 -5.39 5.92
C PRO A 14 -7.87 -6.43 5.91
N ASP A 15 -8.67 -6.51 4.85
CA ASP A 15 -9.77 -7.47 4.77
C ASP A 15 -9.24 -8.92 4.97
N PRO A 16 -9.79 -9.69 5.92
CA PRO A 16 -9.29 -11.03 6.23
C PRO A 16 -9.34 -11.99 5.03
N MET A 17 -10.26 -11.82 4.08
CA MET A 17 -10.32 -12.64 2.87
C MET A 17 -9.17 -12.31 1.92
N VAL A 18 -8.80 -11.04 1.77
CA VAL A 18 -7.60 -10.65 1.01
C VAL A 18 -6.37 -11.32 1.59
N ILE A 19 -6.17 -11.20 2.92
CA ILE A 19 -5.01 -11.77 3.61
C ILE A 19 -4.97 -13.29 3.44
N LYS A 20 -6.10 -13.98 3.64
CA LYS A 20 -6.18 -15.45 3.47
C LYS A 20 -5.88 -15.91 2.03
N VAL A 21 -6.43 -15.24 1.03
CA VAL A 21 -6.19 -15.59 -0.38
C VAL A 21 -4.72 -15.39 -0.74
N LEU A 22 -4.14 -14.24 -0.37
CA LEU A 22 -2.72 -13.97 -0.63
C LEU A 22 -1.80 -14.92 0.15
N ALA A 23 -2.15 -15.28 1.39
CA ALA A 23 -1.42 -16.25 2.18
C ALA A 23 -1.42 -17.64 1.52
N ALA A 24 -2.57 -18.07 0.99
CA ALA A 24 -2.72 -19.32 0.27
C ALA A 24 -1.94 -19.32 -1.07
N MET A 25 -1.74 -18.14 -1.68
CA MET A 25 -0.87 -17.93 -2.84
C MET A 25 0.60 -17.65 -2.45
N ASN A 26 0.99 -18.04 -1.24
CA ASN A 26 2.35 -17.95 -0.71
C ASN A 26 2.95 -16.53 -0.61
N ALA A 27 2.13 -15.47 -0.58
CA ALA A 27 2.62 -14.11 -0.34
C ALA A 27 3.01 -13.89 1.12
N SER A 28 4.02 -13.07 1.38
CA SER A 28 4.38 -12.62 2.73
C SER A 28 3.65 -11.33 3.08
N PHE A 29 3.92 -10.71 4.24
CA PHE A 29 3.15 -9.56 4.74
C PHE A 29 4.04 -8.46 5.33
N ASP A 30 3.85 -7.23 4.85
CA ASP A 30 4.34 -6.00 5.49
C ASP A 30 3.30 -5.54 6.52
N CYS A 31 3.73 -5.56 7.79
CA CYS A 31 2.96 -5.06 8.92
C CYS A 31 3.60 -3.77 9.49
N ALA A 32 2.77 -2.80 9.84
CA ALA A 32 3.16 -1.51 10.39
C ALA A 32 2.80 -1.33 11.88
N SER A 33 2.08 -2.28 12.48
CA SER A 33 1.64 -2.20 13.89
C SER A 33 1.51 -3.57 14.55
N LYS A 34 1.41 -3.58 15.89
CA LYS A 34 1.07 -4.77 16.67
C LYS A 34 -0.22 -5.43 16.17
N GLN A 35 -1.23 -4.63 15.85
CA GLN A 35 -2.55 -5.13 15.45
C GLN A 35 -2.48 -5.88 14.12
N GLU A 36 -1.78 -5.33 13.14
CA GLU A 36 -1.59 -6.00 11.83
C GLU A 36 -0.80 -7.31 12.00
N ILE A 37 0.28 -7.31 12.80
CA ILE A 37 1.03 -8.55 13.12
C ILE A 37 0.10 -9.58 13.77
N GLN A 38 -0.71 -9.15 14.74
CA GLN A 38 -1.63 -10.03 15.44
C GLN A 38 -2.68 -10.63 14.50
N GLU A 39 -3.25 -9.84 13.60
CA GLU A 39 -4.23 -10.30 12.60
C GLU A 39 -3.64 -11.38 11.68
N VAL A 40 -2.42 -11.16 11.16
CA VAL A 40 -1.73 -12.15 10.32
C VAL A 40 -1.49 -13.46 11.07
N ILE A 41 -0.98 -13.38 12.30
CA ILE A 41 -0.69 -14.57 13.12
C ILE A 41 -1.97 -15.32 13.50
N GLN A 42 -3.06 -14.61 13.82
CA GLN A 42 -4.35 -15.23 14.11
C GLN A 42 -4.95 -16.00 12.93
N LEU A 43 -4.54 -15.67 11.70
CA LEU A 43 -4.88 -16.41 10.49
C LEU A 43 -3.99 -17.65 10.26
N GLY A 44 -3.09 -17.97 11.19
CA GLY A 44 -2.21 -19.13 11.12
C GLY A 44 -0.98 -18.93 10.25
N ILE A 45 -0.66 -17.69 9.87
CA ILE A 45 0.48 -17.37 9.02
C ILE A 45 1.74 -17.28 9.90
N SER A 46 2.81 -17.92 9.42
CA SER A 46 4.05 -18.03 10.17
C SER A 46 4.79 -16.68 10.29
N PRO A 47 5.40 -16.34 11.45
CA PRO A 47 6.11 -15.08 11.67
C PRO A 47 7.25 -14.78 10.69
N ASP A 48 7.89 -15.79 10.10
CA ASP A 48 8.99 -15.61 9.13
C ASP A 48 8.54 -14.96 7.81
N ARG A 49 7.23 -15.04 7.51
CA ARG A 49 6.56 -14.38 6.39
C ARG A 49 6.11 -12.96 6.72
N ILE A 50 6.56 -12.38 7.83
CA ILE A 50 6.22 -11.02 8.26
C ILE A 50 7.48 -10.15 8.28
N ILE A 51 7.37 -8.95 7.72
CA ILE A 51 8.31 -7.84 7.97
C ILE A 51 7.60 -6.74 8.73
N PHE A 52 8.20 -6.26 9.82
CA PHE A 52 7.68 -5.12 10.57
C PHE A 52 8.28 -3.83 9.99
N ALA A 53 7.69 -3.33 8.89
CA ALA A 53 8.29 -2.27 8.08
C ALA A 53 7.89 -0.84 8.45
N ASN A 54 7.41 -0.61 9.68
CA ASN A 54 7.30 0.73 10.24
C ASN A 54 8.66 1.18 10.81
N PRO A 55 9.29 2.25 10.30
CA PRO A 55 10.59 2.70 10.80
C PRO A 55 10.54 3.26 12.23
N THR A 56 9.38 3.73 12.69
CA THR A 56 9.20 4.39 13.99
C THR A 56 8.15 3.67 14.84
N LYS A 57 8.57 2.66 15.62
CA LYS A 57 7.65 1.71 16.28
C LYS A 57 7.34 2.10 17.73
N CYS A 58 6.14 1.82 18.21
CA CYS A 58 5.87 1.89 19.65
C CYS A 58 6.68 0.80 20.39
N PRO A 59 7.27 1.07 21.57
CA PRO A 59 8.01 0.06 22.36
C PRO A 59 7.21 -1.23 22.58
N SER A 60 5.93 -1.11 22.95
CA SER A 60 5.03 -2.25 23.16
C SER A 60 4.78 -3.09 21.90
N HIS A 61 4.94 -2.50 20.70
CA HIS A 61 4.82 -3.24 19.44
C HIS A 61 6.10 -4.05 19.17
N ILE A 62 7.28 -3.53 19.54
CA ILE A 62 8.55 -4.26 19.44
C ILE A 62 8.55 -5.45 20.41
N GLU A 63 8.09 -5.24 21.64
CA GLU A 63 7.95 -6.31 22.64
C GLU A 63 6.99 -7.41 22.16
N PHE A 64 5.85 -7.02 21.57
CA PHE A 64 4.93 -7.97 20.98
C PHE A 64 5.56 -8.75 19.82
N ALA A 65 6.19 -8.05 18.86
CA ALA A 65 6.88 -8.68 17.74
C ALA A 65 7.95 -9.70 18.22
N LYS A 66 8.68 -9.39 19.30
CA LYS A 66 9.57 -10.35 19.98
C LYS A 66 8.83 -11.56 20.53
N SER A 67 7.73 -11.36 21.25
CA SER A 67 6.97 -12.45 21.87
C SER A 67 6.40 -13.44 20.85
N VAL A 68 6.21 -13.01 19.61
CA VAL A 68 5.66 -13.84 18.52
C VAL A 68 6.68 -14.20 17.44
N GLY A 69 7.95 -13.80 17.58
CA GLY A 69 9.03 -14.19 16.66
C GLY A 69 9.09 -13.44 15.32
N VAL A 70 8.52 -12.24 15.21
CA VAL A 70 8.68 -11.38 14.02
C VAL A 70 9.97 -10.57 14.14
N ASP A 71 11.04 -11.04 13.52
CA ASP A 71 12.40 -10.54 13.75
C ASP A 71 12.93 -9.54 12.71
N LYS A 72 12.34 -9.45 11.51
CA LYS A 72 12.70 -8.47 10.47
C LYS A 72 12.06 -7.11 10.76
N MET A 73 12.87 -6.07 11.01
CA MET A 73 12.36 -4.74 11.35
C MET A 73 13.07 -3.62 10.59
N THR A 74 12.31 -2.66 10.05
CA THR A 74 12.91 -1.47 9.42
C THR A 74 13.25 -0.40 10.45
N ILE A 75 14.30 0.39 10.19
CA ILE A 75 14.69 1.57 10.95
C ILE A 75 15.18 2.66 10.00
N ASP A 76 15.09 3.92 10.40
CA ASP A 76 15.70 5.05 9.68
C ASP A 76 16.43 6.03 10.62
N GLY A 77 16.56 5.70 11.91
CA GLY A 77 17.14 6.59 12.90
C GLY A 77 17.82 5.90 14.07
N LYS A 78 18.76 6.61 14.72
CA LYS A 78 19.59 6.09 15.82
C LYS A 78 18.79 5.72 17.07
N LEU A 79 17.78 6.51 17.40
CA LEU A 79 16.94 6.25 18.58
C LEU A 79 16.15 4.94 18.43
N GLU A 80 15.78 4.59 17.19
CA GLU A 80 15.11 3.33 16.90
C GLU A 80 16.03 2.13 17.16
N LEU A 81 17.30 2.22 16.75
CA LEU A 81 18.32 1.20 17.03
C LEU A 81 18.52 0.99 18.53
N LEU A 82 18.62 2.06 19.32
CA LEU A 82 18.74 1.96 20.78
C LEU A 82 17.53 1.30 21.43
N LYS A 83 16.33 1.63 20.95
CA LYS A 83 15.09 1.02 21.41
C LYS A 83 15.04 -0.48 21.08
N ILE A 84 15.40 -0.86 19.86
CA ILE A 84 15.47 -2.28 19.46
C ILE A 84 16.55 -3.00 20.26
N LYS A 85 17.74 -2.42 20.45
CA LYS A 85 18.79 -3.02 21.28
C LYS A 85 18.32 -3.35 22.69
N LYS A 86 17.49 -2.49 23.28
CA LYS A 86 16.94 -2.71 24.63
C LYS A 86 15.87 -3.81 24.66
N LEU A 87 14.99 -3.85 23.66
CA LEU A 87 13.76 -4.66 23.72
C LEU A 87 13.89 -5.99 22.96
N PHE A 88 14.57 -5.96 21.81
CA PHE A 88 14.72 -7.10 20.90
C PHE A 88 16.10 -7.11 20.22
N PRO A 89 17.19 -7.34 20.98
CA PRO A 89 18.55 -7.31 20.46
C PRO A 89 18.84 -8.38 19.39
N GLU A 90 18.01 -9.42 19.29
CA GLU A 90 18.11 -10.48 18.28
C GLU A 90 17.46 -10.10 16.93
N ALA A 91 16.81 -8.93 16.84
CA ALA A 91 16.13 -8.49 15.62
C ALA A 91 17.10 -8.27 14.46
N LYS A 92 16.62 -8.62 13.25
CA LYS A 92 17.28 -8.38 11.97
C LYS A 92 16.93 -6.96 11.50
N ILE A 93 17.93 -6.10 11.46
CA ILE A 93 17.77 -4.68 11.13
C ILE A 93 17.81 -4.47 9.62
N ILE A 94 16.77 -3.82 9.10
CA ILE A 94 16.72 -3.31 7.73
C ILE A 94 16.81 -1.78 7.79
N ILE A 95 17.86 -1.17 7.23
CA ILE A 95 17.98 0.28 7.18
C ILE A 95 17.17 0.81 6.01
N ARG A 96 16.16 1.63 6.29
CA ARG A 96 15.37 2.33 5.29
C ARG A 96 16.03 3.67 4.96
N PHE A 97 16.40 3.86 3.70
CA PHE A 97 16.84 5.16 3.20
C PHE A 97 15.74 5.84 2.39
N ARG A 98 15.87 7.15 2.25
CA ARG A 98 14.98 7.97 1.47
C ARG A 98 15.41 7.99 0.01
N TYR A 99 14.44 7.83 -0.88
CA TYR A 99 14.59 8.17 -2.29
C TYR A 99 13.82 9.46 -2.57
N ASP A 100 14.56 10.56 -2.74
CA ASP A 100 13.97 11.84 -3.13
C ASP A 100 13.83 11.89 -4.65
N ASN A 101 12.59 11.82 -5.13
CA ASN A 101 12.31 12.04 -6.55
C ASN A 101 12.51 13.52 -6.90
N ASN A 102 13.26 13.78 -7.97
CA ASN A 102 13.45 15.13 -8.52
C ASN A 102 12.20 15.65 -9.26
N SER A 103 11.12 14.87 -9.35
CA SER A 103 9.89 15.33 -9.98
C SER A 103 9.23 16.44 -9.14
N VAL A 104 9.15 17.62 -9.75
CA VAL A 104 8.51 18.83 -9.21
C VAL A 104 6.98 18.70 -9.20
N PHE A 105 6.44 17.75 -9.96
CA PHE A 105 5.02 17.64 -10.30
C PHE A 105 4.16 16.80 -9.35
N ASP A 106 4.75 16.08 -8.39
CA ASP A 106 3.95 15.27 -7.47
C ASP A 106 4.47 15.36 -6.03
N LYS A 107 3.92 16.32 -5.27
CA LYS A 107 4.14 16.46 -3.82
C LYS A 107 3.28 15.48 -3.02
N SER A 108 2.28 14.87 -3.64
CA SER A 108 1.11 14.31 -2.95
C SER A 108 1.35 12.93 -2.33
N THR A 109 2.49 12.29 -2.66
CA THR A 109 2.80 10.91 -2.23
C THR A 109 4.28 10.70 -1.83
N LYS A 110 5.01 11.80 -1.51
CA LYS A 110 6.41 11.75 -1.08
C LYS A 110 6.55 11.27 0.37
N LEU A 111 6.67 9.96 0.57
CA LEU A 111 6.96 9.35 1.89
C LEU A 111 8.28 9.85 2.49
N GLY A 112 9.21 10.32 1.65
CA GLY A 112 10.54 10.79 2.04
C GLY A 112 10.54 11.97 3.03
N ILE A 113 9.51 12.81 3.04
CA ILE A 113 9.43 13.90 4.02
C ILE A 113 9.37 13.36 5.45
N LYS A 114 8.73 12.20 5.64
CA LYS A 114 8.51 11.60 6.95
C LYS A 114 9.49 10.47 7.27
N PHE A 115 9.90 9.69 6.27
CA PHE A 115 10.61 8.43 6.47
C PHE A 115 11.82 8.26 5.56
N GLY A 116 12.81 7.54 6.07
CA GLY A 116 14.05 7.21 5.37
C GLY A 116 15.18 8.18 5.71
N CYS A 117 16.33 7.64 6.07
CA CYS A 117 17.54 8.43 6.27
C CYS A 117 18.12 8.87 4.93
N ASP A 118 18.93 9.93 4.94
CA ASP A 118 19.78 10.26 3.78
C ASP A 118 20.67 9.05 3.39
N PRO A 119 20.71 8.65 2.11
CA PRO A 119 21.47 7.48 1.66
C PRO A 119 22.99 7.67 1.71
N GLY A 120 23.49 8.88 1.93
CA GLY A 120 24.91 9.16 2.07
C GLY A 120 25.37 9.10 3.52
N VAL A 121 25.31 10.25 4.20
CA VAL A 121 25.97 10.43 5.51
C VAL A 121 25.20 9.73 6.62
N GLU A 122 23.87 9.80 6.60
CA GLU A 122 23.05 9.24 7.67
C GLU A 122 23.03 7.71 7.61
N ALA A 123 22.79 7.13 6.43
CA ALA A 123 22.85 5.68 6.23
C ALA A 123 24.20 5.10 6.68
N ASN A 124 25.32 5.69 6.27
CA ASN A 124 26.65 5.24 6.69
C ASN A 124 26.85 5.29 8.22
N LYS A 125 26.35 6.35 8.88
CA LYS A 125 26.37 6.47 10.34
C LYS A 125 25.49 5.41 11.02
N LEU A 126 24.33 5.08 10.45
CA LEU A 126 23.44 4.04 10.97
C LEU A 126 24.04 2.65 10.81
N ILE A 127 24.69 2.36 9.68
CA ILE A 127 25.41 1.10 9.44
C ILE A 127 26.49 0.91 10.51
N GLN A 128 27.35 1.90 10.70
CA GLN A 128 28.41 1.85 11.73
C GLN A 128 27.81 1.68 13.13
N PHE A 129 26.78 2.46 13.46
CA PHE A 129 26.16 2.41 14.80
C PHE A 129 25.44 1.08 15.07
N THR A 130 24.82 0.47 14.05
CA THR A 130 24.22 -0.87 14.15
C THR A 130 25.27 -1.91 14.52
N LYS A 131 26.45 -1.84 13.88
CA LYS A 131 27.61 -2.68 14.20
C LYS A 131 28.14 -2.42 15.60
N ASP A 132 28.31 -1.16 16.01
CA ASP A 132 28.82 -0.79 17.33
C ASP A 132 27.92 -1.29 18.48
N LEU A 133 26.60 -1.36 18.24
CA LEU A 133 25.64 -1.92 19.17
C LEU A 133 25.61 -3.46 19.16
N GLY A 134 26.33 -4.11 18.25
CA GLY A 134 26.29 -5.57 18.05
C GLY A 134 24.90 -6.07 17.62
N LEU A 135 24.17 -5.28 16.85
CA LEU A 135 22.90 -5.68 16.23
C LEU A 135 23.18 -6.29 14.85
N THR A 136 22.30 -7.19 14.40
CA THR A 136 22.41 -7.80 13.07
C THR A 136 21.90 -6.86 11.99
N LEU A 137 22.80 -6.22 11.25
CA LEU A 137 22.44 -5.53 10.02
C LEU A 137 22.12 -6.56 8.92
N TYR A 138 20.84 -6.70 8.58
CA TYR A 138 20.32 -7.72 7.70
C TYR A 138 20.05 -7.24 6.27
N GLY A 139 19.75 -5.95 6.09
CA GLY A 139 19.41 -5.45 4.77
C GLY A 139 19.16 -3.95 4.67
N PHE A 140 18.72 -3.54 3.48
CA PHE A 140 18.35 -2.17 3.17
C PHE A 140 16.98 -2.15 2.48
N SER A 141 16.22 -1.09 2.75
CA SER A 141 14.93 -0.84 2.10
C SER A 141 14.83 0.58 1.57
N PHE A 142 13.98 0.77 0.56
CA PHE A 142 13.50 2.07 0.14
C PHE A 142 12.05 1.96 -0.32
N HIS A 143 11.39 3.10 -0.55
CA HIS A 143 10.05 3.11 -1.12
C HIS A 143 9.94 4.22 -2.17
N ALA A 144 9.54 3.86 -3.38
CA ALA A 144 9.53 4.76 -4.54
C ALA A 144 8.35 5.77 -4.57
N GLY A 145 7.58 5.93 -3.48
CA GLY A 145 6.29 6.65 -3.46
C GLY A 145 5.09 5.78 -3.89
N SER A 146 3.85 6.26 -3.68
CA SER A 146 2.63 5.50 -4.00
C SER A 146 1.50 6.43 -4.48
N PRO A 147 1.13 6.42 -5.79
CA PRO A 147 1.76 5.63 -6.85
C PRO A 147 3.16 6.14 -7.19
N CYS A 148 4.02 5.26 -7.69
CA CYS A 148 5.30 5.66 -8.26
C CYS A 148 5.15 5.87 -9.78
N ASN A 149 5.23 7.13 -10.21
CA ASN A 149 5.14 7.50 -11.64
C ASN A 149 6.51 7.52 -12.35
N GLU A 150 7.61 7.35 -11.60
CA GLU A 150 8.98 7.41 -12.13
C GLU A 150 9.59 6.00 -12.18
N ILE A 151 9.57 5.39 -13.36
CA ILE A 151 10.06 4.02 -13.56
C ILE A 151 11.52 3.86 -13.11
N ASN A 152 12.37 4.87 -13.29
CA ASN A 152 13.78 4.82 -12.92
C ASN A 152 14.02 4.86 -11.41
N ALA A 153 13.02 5.21 -10.59
CA ALA A 153 13.17 5.28 -9.13
C ALA A 153 13.63 3.94 -8.53
N TYR A 154 13.10 2.82 -9.04
CA TYR A 154 13.49 1.50 -8.59
C TYR A 154 14.94 1.16 -8.97
N VAL A 155 15.38 1.52 -10.18
CA VAL A 155 16.76 1.29 -10.63
C VAL A 155 17.74 2.05 -9.75
N CYS A 156 17.48 3.33 -9.52
CA CYS A 156 18.32 4.17 -8.67
C CYS A 156 18.34 3.68 -7.21
N GLY A 157 17.18 3.31 -6.66
CA GLY A 157 17.09 2.75 -5.30
C GLY A 157 17.86 1.45 -5.15
N ILE A 158 17.76 0.54 -6.11
CA ILE A 158 18.54 -0.71 -6.14
C ILE A 158 20.05 -0.42 -6.20
N GLN A 159 20.48 0.55 -7.01
CA GLN A 159 21.89 0.95 -7.07
C GLN A 159 22.40 1.50 -5.75
N ILE A 160 21.59 2.31 -5.04
CA ILE A 160 21.93 2.80 -3.70
C ILE A 160 22.03 1.63 -2.71
N CYS A 161 21.10 0.66 -2.72
CA CYS A 161 21.21 -0.54 -1.91
C CYS A 161 22.56 -1.24 -2.12
N MET A 162 22.99 -1.42 -3.38
CA MET A 162 24.26 -2.06 -3.70
C MET A 162 25.48 -1.29 -3.17
N GLN A 163 25.44 0.05 -3.22
CA GLN A 163 26.49 0.90 -2.65
C GLN A 163 26.56 0.77 -1.12
N LEU A 164 25.41 0.79 -0.45
CA LEU A 164 25.31 0.63 1.01
C LEU A 164 25.75 -0.77 1.46
N ILE A 165 25.39 -1.81 0.71
CA ILE A 165 25.86 -3.19 0.96
C ILE A 165 27.39 -3.26 0.84
N THR A 166 27.96 -2.64 -0.18
CA THR A 166 29.41 -2.61 -0.40
C THR A 166 30.12 -1.91 0.76
N PHE A 167 29.61 -0.76 1.20
CA PHE A 167 30.15 -0.04 2.35
C PHE A 167 30.01 -0.85 3.66
N ALA A 168 28.85 -1.44 3.92
CA ALA A 168 28.63 -2.23 5.13
C ALA A 168 29.55 -3.46 5.17
N LYS A 169 29.76 -4.15 4.05
CA LYS A 169 30.70 -5.26 3.93
C LYS A 169 32.15 -4.81 4.17
N SER A 170 32.55 -3.64 3.65
CA SER A 170 33.93 -3.13 3.82
C SER A 170 34.29 -2.81 5.27
N ILE A 171 33.29 -2.44 6.09
CA ILE A 171 33.47 -2.25 7.54
C ILE A 171 33.17 -3.51 8.36
N GLY A 172 32.93 -4.66 7.74
CA GLY A 172 32.82 -5.96 8.42
C GLY A 172 31.40 -6.43 8.79
N CYS A 173 30.34 -5.80 8.27
CA CYS A 173 28.97 -6.34 8.37
C CYS A 173 28.80 -7.47 7.33
N LYS A 174 28.70 -8.73 7.78
CA LYS A 174 28.67 -9.91 6.90
C LYS A 174 27.27 -10.52 6.71
N ASP A 175 26.32 -10.20 7.58
CA ASP A 175 25.01 -10.86 7.65
C ASP A 175 23.94 -10.21 6.75
N ILE A 176 24.35 -9.45 5.76
CA ILE A 176 23.44 -8.74 4.85
C ILE A 176 22.89 -9.73 3.84
N LYS A 177 21.59 -9.98 3.89
CA LYS A 177 20.89 -10.98 3.08
C LYS A 177 19.61 -10.45 2.43
N LEU A 178 19.26 -9.18 2.60
CA LEU A 178 17.98 -8.65 2.14
C LEU A 178 18.11 -7.30 1.44
N ILE A 179 17.46 -7.19 0.28
CA ILE A 179 17.09 -5.92 -0.35
C ILE A 179 15.56 -5.88 -0.43
N ASP A 180 14.99 -4.79 0.07
CA ASP A 180 13.57 -4.51 -0.03
C ASP A 180 13.33 -3.30 -0.92
N ILE A 181 12.65 -3.51 -2.04
CA ILE A 181 12.37 -2.44 -3.02
C ILE A 181 11.07 -1.67 -2.73
N GLY A 182 10.40 -1.99 -1.61
CA GLY A 182 9.19 -1.33 -1.15
C GLY A 182 8.01 -1.52 -2.09
N GLY A 183 7.01 -0.62 -1.97
CA GLY A 183 5.78 -0.64 -2.74
C GLY A 183 5.77 0.38 -3.87
N GLY A 184 4.58 0.92 -4.15
CA GLY A 184 4.38 1.96 -5.17
C GLY A 184 3.89 1.46 -6.53
N PHE A 185 3.82 0.15 -6.72
CA PHE A 185 3.26 -0.49 -7.90
C PHE A 185 1.79 -0.09 -8.09
N PRO A 186 1.42 0.47 -9.25
CA PRO A 186 0.03 0.77 -9.58
C PRO A 186 -0.82 -0.51 -9.63
N GLY A 187 -2.12 -0.39 -9.37
CA GLY A 187 -3.04 -1.54 -9.31
C GLY A 187 -4.36 -1.33 -10.04
N GLU A 188 -4.48 -0.21 -10.74
CA GLU A 188 -5.62 0.15 -11.58
C GLU A 188 -5.78 -0.85 -12.72
N SER A 189 -7.03 -1.12 -13.12
CA SER A 189 -7.36 -2.17 -14.09
C SER A 189 -6.69 -2.01 -15.46
N GLU A 190 -6.37 -0.77 -15.85
CA GLU A 190 -5.75 -0.45 -17.14
C GLU A 190 -4.21 -0.48 -17.10
N TYR A 191 -3.61 -0.63 -15.92
CA TYR A 191 -2.16 -0.56 -15.77
C TYR A 191 -1.49 -1.90 -16.08
N GLN A 192 -0.50 -1.88 -16.97
CA GLN A 192 0.31 -3.05 -17.30
C GLN A 192 1.65 -3.01 -16.58
N ILE A 193 1.88 -3.99 -15.69
CA ILE A 193 3.09 -4.08 -14.86
C ILE A 193 4.32 -4.53 -15.65
N ASP A 194 4.14 -5.12 -16.83
CA ASP A 194 5.18 -5.79 -17.62
C ASP A 194 6.42 -4.92 -17.83
N LYS A 195 6.23 -3.67 -18.28
CA LYS A 195 7.33 -2.73 -18.54
C LYS A 195 8.15 -2.45 -17.27
N LEU A 196 7.49 -2.18 -16.15
CA LEU A 196 8.15 -1.95 -14.87
C LEU A 196 8.86 -3.23 -14.40
N SER A 197 8.22 -4.38 -14.58
CA SER A 197 8.77 -5.68 -14.20
C SER A 197 10.06 -6.01 -14.96
N HIS A 198 10.13 -5.70 -16.26
CA HIS A 198 11.34 -5.89 -17.07
C HIS A 198 12.50 -5.04 -16.56
N ILE A 199 12.24 -3.76 -16.30
CA ILE A 199 13.26 -2.82 -15.83
C ILE A 199 13.79 -3.20 -14.44
N ILE A 200 12.91 -3.64 -13.54
CA ILE A 200 13.33 -4.13 -12.23
C ILE A 200 14.11 -5.44 -12.36
N ASN A 201 13.65 -6.39 -13.18
CA ASN A 201 14.36 -7.65 -13.41
C ASN A 201 15.78 -7.42 -13.96
N ASP A 202 15.96 -6.47 -14.87
CA ASP A 202 17.27 -6.10 -15.40
C ASP A 202 18.15 -5.46 -14.31
N ALA A 203 17.59 -4.58 -13.48
CA ALA A 203 18.32 -3.92 -12.40
C ALA A 203 18.80 -4.89 -11.31
N ILE A 204 18.06 -5.99 -11.07
CA ILE A 204 18.42 -7.00 -10.05
C ILE A 204 19.23 -8.17 -10.61
N LYS A 205 19.47 -8.22 -11.93
CA LYS A 205 20.06 -9.39 -12.60
C LYS A 205 21.42 -9.79 -12.01
N GLU A 206 22.28 -8.80 -11.78
CA GLU A 206 23.65 -8.99 -11.30
C GLU A 206 23.76 -9.00 -9.76
N ILE A 207 22.64 -8.92 -9.03
CA ILE A 207 22.65 -9.00 -7.57
C ILE A 207 22.93 -10.43 -7.14
N ASP A 208 23.88 -10.59 -6.21
CA ASP A 208 24.25 -11.84 -5.55
C ASP A 208 23.00 -12.71 -5.25
N PRO A 209 22.92 -13.95 -5.78
CA PRO A 209 21.78 -14.84 -5.56
C PRO A 209 21.50 -15.17 -4.09
N THR A 210 22.48 -15.00 -3.19
CA THR A 210 22.30 -15.22 -1.75
C THR A 210 21.55 -14.07 -1.04
N ILE A 211 21.40 -12.93 -1.72
CA ILE A 211 20.59 -11.81 -1.25
C ILE A 211 19.15 -12.03 -1.71
N GLU A 212 18.26 -12.20 -0.75
CA GLU A 212 16.81 -12.20 -0.94
C GLU A 212 16.37 -10.80 -1.40
N ILE A 213 15.48 -10.76 -2.39
CA ILE A 213 14.88 -9.52 -2.87
C ILE A 213 13.40 -9.60 -2.58
N ILE A 214 12.89 -8.61 -1.86
CA ILE A 214 11.47 -8.53 -1.51
C ILE A 214 10.88 -7.22 -2.01
N SER A 215 9.57 -7.13 -2.03
CA SER A 215 8.83 -5.90 -2.30
C SER A 215 7.63 -5.78 -1.36
N GLU A 216 7.08 -4.58 -1.21
CA GLU A 216 5.94 -4.27 -0.34
C GLU A 216 4.68 -3.81 -1.11
N PRO A 217 4.17 -4.57 -2.11
CA PRO A 217 3.00 -4.15 -2.88
C PRO A 217 1.74 -4.14 -2.03
N GLY A 218 1.06 -2.99 -1.96
CA GLY A 218 -0.31 -2.87 -1.47
C GLY A 218 -1.29 -2.78 -2.63
N ARG A 219 -1.34 -1.59 -3.24
CA ARG A 219 -2.31 -1.22 -4.30
C ARG A 219 -2.39 -2.23 -5.43
N TYR A 220 -1.24 -2.66 -5.94
CA TYR A 220 -1.13 -3.63 -7.03
C TYR A 220 -2.04 -4.86 -6.86
N TYR A 221 -2.17 -5.37 -5.64
CA TYR A 221 -2.96 -6.58 -5.39
C TYR A 221 -4.47 -6.34 -5.31
N VAL A 222 -4.90 -5.18 -4.82
CA VAL A 222 -6.28 -5.00 -4.37
C VAL A 222 -7.05 -3.91 -5.10
N THR A 223 -6.39 -2.90 -5.69
CA THR A 223 -7.08 -1.74 -6.28
C THR A 223 -8.20 -2.16 -7.23
N ALA A 224 -7.89 -2.89 -8.31
CA ALA A 224 -8.86 -3.38 -9.29
C ALA A 224 -9.77 -4.51 -8.80
N ALA A 225 -9.45 -5.16 -7.67
CA ALA A 225 -10.20 -6.32 -7.18
C ALA A 225 -11.54 -5.93 -6.52
N PHE A 226 -11.74 -4.65 -6.20
CA PHE A 226 -12.95 -4.16 -5.56
C PHE A 226 -13.67 -3.15 -6.44
N THR A 227 -14.98 -3.30 -6.49
CA THR A 227 -15.91 -2.35 -7.09
C THR A 227 -16.90 -1.93 -6.00
N LEU A 228 -17.08 -0.63 -5.81
CA LEU A 228 -18.06 -0.10 -4.86
C LEU A 228 -19.37 0.21 -5.60
N ALA A 229 -20.49 -0.16 -4.99
CA ALA A 229 -21.82 0.26 -5.44
C ALA A 229 -22.42 1.19 -4.37
N SER A 230 -22.92 2.34 -4.79
CA SER A 230 -23.50 3.36 -3.91
C SER A 230 -24.88 3.75 -4.39
N TYR A 231 -25.81 3.94 -3.47
CA TYR A 231 -27.19 4.30 -3.75
C TYR A 231 -27.39 5.82 -3.73
N LEU A 232 -27.94 6.37 -4.80
CA LEU A 232 -28.30 7.78 -4.91
C LEU A 232 -29.65 8.03 -4.25
N HIS A 233 -29.64 8.69 -3.09
CA HIS A 233 -30.85 8.90 -2.28
C HIS A 233 -31.42 10.32 -2.41
N SER A 234 -30.61 11.32 -2.75
CA SER A 234 -31.09 12.70 -2.93
C SER A 234 -30.45 13.38 -4.14
N LYS A 235 -31.20 14.31 -4.73
CA LYS A 235 -30.79 15.13 -5.88
C LYS A 235 -31.31 16.55 -5.70
N ARG A 236 -30.51 17.55 -6.09
CA ARG A 236 -30.91 18.96 -6.14
C ARG A 236 -30.34 19.60 -7.39
N THR A 237 -31.11 20.48 -8.03
CA THR A 237 -30.60 21.38 -9.07
C THR A 237 -30.40 22.76 -8.46
N ILE A 238 -29.24 23.36 -8.69
CA ILE A 238 -28.91 24.72 -8.25
C ILE A 238 -28.56 25.59 -9.46
N SER A 239 -28.82 26.90 -9.33
CA SER A 239 -28.35 27.89 -10.30
C SER A 239 -27.06 28.51 -9.78
N GLU A 240 -26.01 28.48 -10.59
CA GLU A 240 -24.73 29.13 -10.34
C GLU A 240 -24.42 30.06 -11.53
N GLY A 241 -24.60 31.37 -11.32
CA GLY A 241 -24.59 32.36 -12.39
C GLY A 241 -25.66 32.07 -13.45
N ASN A 242 -25.23 31.96 -14.71
CA ASN A 242 -26.10 31.63 -15.85
C ASN A 242 -26.17 30.12 -16.14
N SER A 243 -25.65 29.27 -15.26
CA SER A 243 -25.59 27.81 -15.46
C SER A 243 -26.39 27.06 -14.40
N LEU A 244 -26.96 25.92 -14.80
CA LEU A 244 -27.58 24.96 -13.88
C LEU A 244 -26.55 23.87 -13.53
N LYS A 245 -26.42 23.57 -12.25
CA LYS A 245 -25.55 22.53 -11.71
C LYS A 245 -26.37 21.50 -10.93
N GLN A 246 -26.10 20.23 -11.15
CA GLN A 246 -26.75 19.13 -10.44
C GLN A 246 -25.94 18.76 -9.20
N MET A 247 -26.62 18.52 -8.08
CA MET A 247 -26.02 18.00 -6.86
C MET A 247 -26.65 16.64 -6.58
N TYR A 248 -25.83 15.62 -6.47
CA TYR A 248 -26.23 14.26 -6.12
C TYR A 248 -25.69 13.90 -4.75
N TYR A 249 -26.47 13.15 -3.97
CA TYR A 249 -26.07 12.69 -2.64
C TYR A 249 -26.24 11.17 -2.59
N ILE A 250 -25.16 10.49 -2.24
CA ILE A 250 -25.12 9.03 -2.16
C ILE A 250 -24.88 8.57 -0.72
N ASN A 251 -25.16 7.30 -0.46
CA ASN A 251 -25.06 6.69 0.86
C ASN A 251 -23.63 6.31 1.31
N CYS A 252 -22.58 6.81 0.66
CA CYS A 252 -21.19 6.69 1.09
C CYS A 252 -20.40 7.95 0.74
N GLY A 253 -19.41 8.29 1.56
CA GLY A 253 -18.71 9.57 1.50
C GLY A 253 -17.19 9.43 1.57
N VAL A 254 -16.50 10.57 1.68
CA VAL A 254 -15.05 10.63 1.90
C VAL A 254 -14.63 9.86 3.16
N TYR A 255 -15.49 9.85 4.18
CA TYR A 255 -15.31 9.09 5.42
C TYR A 255 -15.65 7.60 5.30
N SER A 256 -16.20 7.15 4.17
CA SER A 256 -16.63 5.76 3.92
C SER A 256 -15.77 5.03 2.88
N GLY A 257 -14.71 5.67 2.37
CA GLY A 257 -13.81 5.07 1.39
C GLY A 257 -13.33 5.98 0.27
N PHE A 258 -13.68 7.27 0.28
CA PHE A 258 -13.25 8.27 -0.72
C PHE A 258 -12.27 9.30 -0.14
N ILE A 259 -11.38 8.87 0.75
CA ILE A 259 -10.41 9.77 1.39
C ILE A 259 -9.39 10.34 0.39
N GLU A 260 -9.11 9.62 -0.70
CA GLU A 260 -8.21 10.08 -1.75
C GLU A 260 -8.81 11.26 -2.53
N GLU A 261 -10.13 11.32 -2.67
CA GLU A 261 -10.86 12.45 -3.25
C GLU A 261 -10.82 13.66 -2.30
N LEU A 262 -10.97 13.43 -0.99
CA LEU A 262 -10.84 14.50 0.00
C LEU A 262 -9.45 15.16 -0.04
N LEU A 263 -8.41 14.34 -0.24
CA LEU A 263 -7.02 14.78 -0.31
C LEU A 263 -6.60 15.27 -1.71
N ASP A 264 -7.53 15.35 -2.67
CA ASP A 264 -7.27 15.73 -4.07
C ASP A 264 -6.18 14.86 -4.75
N LEU A 265 -6.07 13.59 -4.34
CA LEU A 265 -5.15 12.60 -4.91
C LEU A 265 -5.77 11.89 -6.12
N LYS A 266 -7.10 11.74 -6.14
CA LYS A 266 -7.87 11.13 -7.21
C LYS A 266 -9.15 11.91 -7.49
N SER A 267 -9.64 11.78 -8.71
CA SER A 267 -10.91 12.35 -9.16
C SER A 267 -11.76 11.28 -9.86
N ARG A 268 -12.15 10.24 -9.12
CA ARG A 268 -12.98 9.15 -9.65
C ARG A 268 -14.38 9.68 -9.96
N CYS A 269 -14.99 9.18 -11.02
CA CYS A 269 -16.38 9.44 -11.38
C CYS A 269 -17.13 8.12 -11.45
N PRO A 270 -18.39 8.06 -10.97
CA PRO A 270 -19.17 6.85 -11.06
C PRO A 270 -19.72 6.63 -12.47
N ILE A 271 -20.08 5.38 -12.74
CA ILE A 271 -20.99 5.01 -13.83
C ILE A 271 -22.32 4.55 -13.23
N SER A 272 -23.44 4.82 -13.89
CA SER A 272 -24.70 4.22 -13.45
C SER A 272 -24.70 2.73 -13.76
N LEU A 273 -25.20 1.91 -12.84
CA LEU A 273 -25.41 0.48 -13.05
C LEU A 273 -26.43 0.22 -14.16
N PHE A 274 -27.38 1.14 -14.32
CA PHE A 274 -28.36 1.12 -15.40
C PHE A 274 -27.88 2.07 -16.50
N ASN A 275 -28.01 1.65 -17.77
CA ASN A 275 -27.62 2.51 -18.88
C ASN A 275 -28.32 3.87 -18.76
N PRO A 276 -27.57 4.98 -18.90
CA PRO A 276 -28.15 6.31 -18.79
C PRO A 276 -29.22 6.48 -19.88
N VAL A 277 -30.32 7.15 -19.51
CA VAL A 277 -31.42 7.45 -20.45
C VAL A 277 -30.94 8.37 -21.58
N SER A 278 -29.85 9.12 -21.36
CA SER A 278 -29.22 10.02 -22.33
C SER A 278 -27.72 10.17 -22.08
N ASP A 279 -26.95 10.33 -23.15
CA ASP A 279 -25.51 10.66 -23.10
C ASP A 279 -25.22 12.13 -22.74
N LYS A 280 -26.27 12.95 -22.58
CA LYS A 280 -26.11 14.36 -22.23
C LYS A 280 -25.54 14.50 -20.82
N LYS A 281 -24.45 15.28 -20.71
CA LYS A 281 -23.77 15.56 -19.45
C LYS A 281 -24.11 16.96 -18.92
N TYR A 282 -24.09 17.08 -17.59
CA TYR A 282 -24.41 18.31 -16.86
C TYR A 282 -23.30 18.62 -15.86
N PRO A 283 -22.96 19.90 -15.65
CA PRO A 283 -22.13 20.30 -14.51
C PRO A 283 -22.73 19.74 -13.23
N SER A 284 -21.92 18.99 -12.47
CA SER A 284 -22.41 18.18 -11.37
C SER A 284 -21.43 18.15 -10.19
N ILE A 285 -22.00 18.06 -8.99
CA ILE A 285 -21.32 17.80 -7.72
C ILE A 285 -21.89 16.52 -7.13
N LEU A 286 -21.05 15.66 -6.58
CA LEU A 286 -21.46 14.43 -5.90
C LEU A 286 -20.95 14.44 -4.45
N TRP A 287 -21.90 14.38 -3.52
CA TRP A 287 -21.71 14.46 -2.07
C TRP A 287 -21.90 13.10 -1.41
N GLY A 288 -21.18 12.90 -0.32
CA GLY A 288 -21.48 11.83 0.63
C GLY A 288 -22.64 12.18 1.56
N PRO A 289 -22.95 11.28 2.51
CA PRO A 289 -24.14 11.37 3.35
C PRO A 289 -23.95 12.19 4.63
N THR A 290 -22.73 12.62 4.96
CA THR A 290 -22.42 13.25 6.24
C THR A 290 -22.87 14.72 6.31
N CYS A 291 -22.87 15.28 7.52
CA CYS A 291 -23.13 16.70 7.75
C CYS A 291 -21.89 17.59 7.55
N ASP A 292 -20.78 17.05 7.02
CA ASP A 292 -19.56 17.82 6.77
C ASP A 292 -19.57 18.41 5.34
N SER A 293 -19.26 19.70 5.23
CA SER A 293 -19.06 20.38 3.94
C SER A 293 -17.84 19.88 3.15
N TYR A 294 -16.94 19.12 3.78
CA TYR A 294 -15.83 18.46 3.10
C TYR A 294 -16.19 17.09 2.52
N ASP A 295 -17.39 16.57 2.79
CA ASP A 295 -17.86 15.28 2.26
C ASP A 295 -18.34 15.38 0.81
N CYS A 296 -17.43 15.82 -0.05
CA CYS A 296 -17.61 16.01 -1.47
C CYS A 296 -16.65 15.11 -2.22
N ILE A 297 -17.20 14.11 -2.92
CA ILE A 297 -16.43 13.11 -3.67
C ILE A 297 -16.08 13.66 -5.06
N VAL A 298 -17.04 14.32 -5.71
CA VAL A 298 -16.84 14.93 -7.04
C VAL A 298 -17.20 16.41 -6.94
N LYS A 299 -16.18 17.28 -7.04
CA LYS A 299 -16.33 18.73 -6.81
C LYS A 299 -16.94 19.49 -7.99
N ASP A 300 -16.46 19.25 -9.20
CA ASP A 300 -17.00 19.89 -10.41
C ASP A 300 -16.67 19.03 -11.65
N ALA A 301 -17.62 18.19 -12.05
CA ALA A 301 -17.46 17.30 -13.20
C ALA A 301 -18.71 17.28 -14.09
N LEU A 302 -18.50 17.00 -15.37
CA LEU A 302 -19.60 16.73 -16.30
C LEU A 302 -20.04 15.27 -16.16
N LEU A 303 -21.17 15.06 -15.49
CA LEU A 303 -21.75 13.74 -15.27
C LEU A 303 -23.03 13.57 -16.10
N PRO A 304 -23.37 12.35 -16.55
CA PRO A 304 -24.69 12.08 -17.09
C PRO A 304 -25.77 12.38 -16.04
N GLU A 305 -27.02 12.50 -16.48
CA GLU A 305 -28.11 12.67 -15.53
C GLU A 305 -28.38 11.38 -14.75
N PHE A 306 -28.26 11.47 -13.42
CA PHE A 306 -28.66 10.40 -12.51
C PHE A 306 -30.02 10.72 -11.87
N GLN A 307 -30.73 9.67 -11.45
CA GLN A 307 -32.02 9.76 -10.76
C GLN A 307 -31.95 9.17 -9.36
N ILE A 308 -32.83 9.65 -8.48
CA ILE A 308 -33.02 9.05 -7.14
C ILE A 308 -33.46 7.61 -7.33
N GLY A 309 -32.78 6.68 -6.65
CA GLY A 309 -32.96 5.25 -6.86
C GLY A 309 -31.84 4.58 -7.64
N ASP A 310 -31.02 5.35 -8.36
CA ASP A 310 -29.92 4.80 -9.14
C ASP A 310 -28.84 4.20 -8.23
N TRP A 311 -28.26 3.09 -8.69
CA TRP A 311 -27.03 2.55 -8.15
C TRP A 311 -25.86 3.02 -9.01
N LEU A 312 -24.93 3.70 -8.37
CA LEU A 312 -23.71 4.21 -8.96
C LEU A 312 -22.55 3.28 -8.64
N VAL A 313 -21.77 2.93 -9.65
CA VAL A 313 -20.68 1.95 -9.59
C VAL A 313 -19.34 2.67 -9.74
N TRP A 314 -18.40 2.29 -8.88
CA TRP A 314 -17.05 2.85 -8.81
C TRP A 314 -16.04 1.73 -8.92
N SER A 315 -15.29 1.70 -10.01
CA SER A 315 -14.19 0.76 -10.23
C SER A 315 -12.95 1.14 -9.43
N ASP A 316 -12.01 0.20 -9.30
CA ASP A 316 -10.69 0.43 -8.69
C ASP A 316 -10.76 0.96 -7.24
N MET A 317 -11.66 0.38 -6.45
CA MET A 317 -12.01 0.82 -5.09
C MET A 317 -11.40 -0.05 -3.98
N GLY A 318 -10.33 -0.80 -4.25
CA GLY A 318 -9.82 -1.78 -3.28
C GLY A 318 -8.67 -1.32 -2.40
N ALA A 319 -7.99 -0.22 -2.75
CA ALA A 319 -6.82 0.25 -2.03
C ALA A 319 -7.09 1.55 -1.29
N TYR A 320 -6.80 1.58 0.02
CA TYR A 320 -6.96 2.76 0.88
C TYR A 320 -8.38 3.34 0.88
N THR A 321 -9.36 2.45 0.74
CA THR A 321 -10.78 2.77 0.78
C THR A 321 -11.37 2.32 2.12
N THR A 322 -11.78 1.06 2.23
CA THR A 322 -12.37 0.49 3.45
C THR A 322 -11.41 0.50 4.63
N SER A 323 -10.09 0.43 4.39
CA SER A 323 -9.06 0.48 5.44
C SER A 323 -9.00 1.82 6.17
N LEU A 324 -9.50 2.90 5.56
CA LEU A 324 -9.55 4.25 6.11
C LEU A 324 -10.97 4.72 6.40
N ALA A 325 -11.97 3.85 6.19
CA ALA A 325 -13.36 4.17 6.48
C ALA A 325 -13.60 4.24 7.99
N CYS A 326 -14.44 5.18 8.42
CA CYS A 326 -14.83 5.37 9.81
C CYS A 326 -16.34 5.54 9.94
N THR A 327 -16.84 5.51 11.17
CA THR A 327 -18.27 5.65 11.48
C THR A 327 -18.66 7.10 11.79
N PHE A 328 -18.05 8.08 11.11
CA PHE A 328 -18.36 9.49 11.33
C PHE A 328 -19.84 9.77 11.00
N ASN A 329 -20.50 10.56 11.85
CA ASN A 329 -21.96 10.75 11.88
C ASN A 329 -22.81 9.46 11.99
N GLY A 330 -22.20 8.32 12.36
CA GLY A 330 -22.89 7.04 12.54
C GLY A 330 -23.15 6.25 11.25
N PHE A 331 -22.63 6.70 10.10
CA PHE A 331 -22.72 5.94 8.86
C PHE A 331 -21.74 4.78 8.86
N MET A 332 -22.23 3.57 8.60
CA MET A 332 -21.39 2.38 8.57
C MET A 332 -20.58 2.32 7.27
N PRO A 333 -19.33 1.82 7.31
CA PRO A 333 -18.58 1.50 6.10
C PRO A 333 -19.32 0.51 5.19
N PRO A 334 -19.05 0.53 3.86
CA PRO A 334 -19.64 -0.42 2.93
C PRO A 334 -19.37 -1.87 3.31
N VAL A 335 -20.38 -2.74 3.14
CA VAL A 335 -20.23 -4.18 3.36
C VAL A 335 -19.49 -4.81 2.18
N VAL A 336 -18.49 -5.62 2.47
CA VAL A 336 -17.71 -6.36 1.46
C VAL A 336 -18.35 -7.72 1.19
N TYR A 337 -18.65 -8.00 -0.08
CA TYR A 337 -19.16 -9.28 -0.54
C TYR A 337 -18.09 -9.97 -1.40
N PRO A 338 -17.28 -10.87 -0.84
CA PRO A 338 -16.28 -11.60 -1.61
C PRO A 338 -16.98 -12.62 -2.53
N PHE A 339 -16.55 -12.67 -3.79
CA PHE A 339 -16.99 -13.69 -4.73
C PHE A 339 -15.83 -14.15 -5.61
N ILE A 340 -15.96 -15.36 -6.15
CA ILE A 340 -15.01 -15.93 -7.12
C ILE A 340 -15.80 -16.76 -8.11
N ARG A 341 -15.45 -16.72 -9.40
CA ARG A 341 -16.10 -17.58 -10.40
C ARG A 341 -15.69 -19.03 -10.14
N LYS A 342 -16.61 -19.97 -10.37
CA LYS A 342 -16.36 -21.40 -10.16
C LYS A 342 -15.11 -21.90 -10.90
N SER A 343 -14.88 -21.44 -12.13
CA SER A 343 -13.68 -21.79 -12.91
C SER A 343 -12.40 -21.28 -12.23
N GLN A 344 -12.38 -20.01 -11.83
CA GLN A 344 -11.24 -19.39 -11.12
C GLN A 344 -10.97 -20.07 -9.77
N TRP A 345 -12.01 -20.51 -9.06
CA TRP A 345 -11.85 -21.27 -7.81
C TRP A 345 -11.16 -22.62 -8.05
N GLN A 346 -11.52 -23.32 -9.13
CA GLN A 346 -10.86 -24.59 -9.50
C GLN A 346 -9.39 -24.37 -9.83
N ASP A 347 -9.07 -23.32 -10.59
CA ASP A 347 -7.70 -22.94 -10.91
C ASP A 347 -6.91 -22.58 -9.65
N PHE A 348 -7.51 -21.78 -8.76
CA PHE A 348 -6.94 -21.42 -7.46
C PHE A 348 -6.62 -22.66 -6.60
N CYS A 349 -7.57 -23.58 -6.45
CA CYS A 349 -7.33 -24.84 -5.74
C CYS A 349 -6.24 -25.69 -6.39
N ALA A 350 -6.12 -25.67 -7.71
CA ALA A 350 -5.08 -26.40 -8.42
C ALA A 350 -3.68 -25.79 -8.19
N ILE A 351 -3.58 -24.46 -8.10
CA ILE A 351 -2.34 -23.75 -7.79
C ILE A 351 -1.88 -24.11 -6.37
N ILE A 352 -2.76 -23.96 -5.37
CA ILE A 352 -2.41 -24.24 -3.96
C ILE A 352 -1.93 -25.68 -3.77
N LYS A 353 -2.61 -26.64 -4.40
CA LYS A 353 -2.20 -28.06 -4.32
C LYS A 353 -0.84 -28.35 -4.93
N ARG A 354 -0.38 -27.56 -5.92
CA ARG A 354 0.97 -27.73 -6.48
C ARG A 354 2.03 -27.23 -5.51
N ASP A 355 1.75 -26.14 -4.81
CA ASP A 355 2.68 -25.54 -3.86
C ASP A 355 2.79 -26.36 -2.57
N GLU A 356 1.76 -27.11 -2.15
CA GLU A 356 1.85 -28.06 -1.02
C GLU A 356 2.70 -29.31 -1.32
N ASN A 357 2.93 -29.64 -2.60
CA ASN A 357 3.65 -30.83 -3.04
C ASN A 357 5.13 -30.56 -3.44
N ASN A 358 5.56 -29.29 -3.38
CA ASN A 358 6.95 -28.86 -3.61
C ASN A 358 7.54 -28.35 -2.29
#